data_AF-A0A8C1M8Y3-F1
#
_entry.id   AF-A0A8C1M8Y3-F1
#
_cell.length_a   1.000
_cell.length_b   1.000
_cell.length_c   1.000
_cell.angle_alpha   90.00
_cell.angle_beta   90.00
_cell.angle_gamma   90.00
#
_symmetry.space_group_name_H-M   'P 1'
#
loop_
_entity.id
_entity.type
_entity.pdbx_description
1 polymer ?
#
loop_
_entity_poly.entity_id
_entity_poly.type
_entity_poly.pdbx_seq_one_letter_code
_entity_poly.pdbx_strand_id
1 'polypeptide(L)'
;MFASCLDLRSAISAPPQLDSDRMDRALDPSRQNSPDSAAENQTLTLLHTAPGGLGMALEEELAMLTREREEDLEISASETPVSGQDSDLLSLFRQKEKDLVLAAKLGKALLERNQDLTKQYDKMTKDLNDKLEVRSSKLLNILQYPPSNRLGKTQGSLLERSTDAPKCQAAEVEKQLSTQVHSLRDDFKEKSISTNQHMTRLETLQAEIKMLSERKQELERRVNAMLEENEQLQHTVDELRERTLVLEKQCHQKDLQLRQSQLELQEVRVSHRQLSARLEELTEECSLQGFSPNPHSILCEIEQSMEQEELEQEREQLRLQLWEAYCQVRSICSHLRGNDITDSALSTDSSMDESSETLSAKDVPTGSLHANLLELRRLTQNLLDGNESTVALLSVEVSSSREENERLRAMAEVHEPNEQLQSAIRDRDEAIKCENGTRVHPFSLTSNCFGGSVLSSDEVLMSVSLSQDDMHRVIDQQLMDKHQEEWKDPPYSFNGSRGGAPSRRAHRLSDGDKRLFSFFKKN
;
A
#
# COMPACT_ATOMS: atom_id res chain seq x y z
N MET A 1 54.96 16.54 32.86
CA MET A 1 55.32 15.86 34.13
C MET A 1 54.37 14.69 34.30
N PHE A 2 54.89 13.50 34.68
CA PHE A 2 54.19 12.26 35.12
C PHE A 2 52.89 11.87 34.37
N ALA A 3 52.83 10.86 33.50
CA ALA A 3 53.35 9.47 33.58
C ALA A 3 52.69 8.62 34.70
N SER A 4 51.80 7.71 34.31
CA SER A 4 51.32 6.58 35.11
C SER A 4 50.82 5.49 34.15
N CYS A 5 51.62 4.45 33.94
CA CYS A 5 51.20 3.24 33.25
C CYS A 5 50.42 2.35 34.23
N LEU A 6 49.46 1.57 33.73
CA LEU A 6 49.28 0.18 34.16
C LEU A 6 48.79 -0.67 32.98
N ASP A 7 49.62 -1.63 32.58
CA ASP A 7 49.28 -2.69 31.65
C ASP A 7 48.29 -3.69 32.26
N LEU A 8 47.46 -4.30 31.41
CA LEU A 8 47.16 -5.73 31.55
C LEU A 8 46.88 -6.35 30.18
N ARG A 9 47.79 -7.24 29.77
CA ARG A 9 47.79 -7.93 28.48
C ARG A 9 46.64 -8.94 28.39
N SER A 10 46.03 -9.05 27.22
CA SER A 10 45.68 -10.35 26.66
C SER A 10 46.24 -10.41 25.24
N ALA A 11 47.04 -11.43 24.94
CA ALA A 11 47.78 -11.54 23.69
C ALA A 11 47.23 -12.70 22.86
N ILE A 12 46.76 -12.39 21.65
CA ILE A 12 46.68 -13.37 20.55
C ILE A 12 47.32 -12.73 19.34
N SER A 13 48.31 -13.42 18.77
CA SER A 13 49.23 -12.91 17.76
C SER A 13 48.75 -13.27 16.35
N ALA A 14 48.71 -12.30 15.45
CA ALA A 14 49.16 -12.50 14.05
C ALA A 14 50.71 -12.58 14.07
N PRO A 15 51.45 -13.11 13.06
CA PRO A 15 51.18 -13.13 11.61
C PRO A 15 51.59 -14.50 10.98
N PRO A 16 52.05 -14.67 9.70
CA PRO A 16 52.04 -13.81 8.51
C PRO A 16 51.45 -14.47 7.24
N GLN A 17 51.39 -13.71 6.14
CA GLN A 17 51.31 -14.28 4.78
C GLN A 17 52.66 -14.86 4.34
N LEU A 18 52.63 -15.91 3.51
CA LEU A 18 53.72 -16.29 2.60
C LEU A 18 53.14 -16.90 1.31
N ASP A 19 53.76 -16.55 0.18
CA ASP A 19 53.65 -17.27 -1.08
C ASP A 19 54.14 -18.71 -0.95
N SER A 20 53.55 -19.64 -1.71
CA SER A 20 54.33 -20.72 -2.32
C SER A 20 53.56 -21.47 -3.40
N ASP A 21 54.13 -21.50 -4.60
CA ASP A 21 53.80 -22.46 -5.65
C ASP A 21 54.10 -23.92 -5.25
N ARG A 22 53.68 -24.84 -6.14
CA ARG A 22 54.38 -26.08 -6.50
C ARG A 22 54.32 -27.24 -5.49
N MET A 23 53.27 -28.06 -5.64
CA MET A 23 53.22 -29.43 -5.10
C MET A 23 54.15 -30.35 -5.89
N ASP A 24 55.42 -30.43 -5.47
CA ASP A 24 56.37 -31.43 -5.95
C ASP A 24 56.23 -32.75 -5.16
N ARG A 25 56.36 -33.90 -5.83
CA ARG A 25 56.06 -35.22 -5.22
C ARG A 25 57.29 -35.78 -4.51
N ALA A 26 57.38 -35.57 -3.20
CA ALA A 26 58.40 -36.24 -2.36
C ALA A 26 58.05 -37.72 -2.13
N LEU A 27 58.90 -38.61 -2.65
CA LEU A 27 58.94 -40.04 -2.35
C LEU A 27 59.74 -40.26 -1.06
N ASP A 28 59.28 -41.13 -0.16
CA ASP A 28 60.08 -41.63 0.96
C ASP A 28 60.41 -43.13 0.77
N PRO A 29 61.69 -43.53 0.64
CA PRO A 29 62.08 -44.90 0.33
C PRO A 29 62.71 -45.64 1.53
N SER A 30 62.03 -46.66 2.09
CA SER A 30 62.71 -47.76 2.82
C SER A 30 61.79 -48.93 3.23
N ARG A 31 61.81 -50.04 2.45
CA ARG A 31 62.28 -51.36 2.93
C ARG A 31 62.36 -52.39 1.80
N GLN A 32 63.25 -53.37 2.00
CA GLN A 32 63.84 -54.22 0.96
C GLN A 32 63.23 -55.62 0.84
N ASN A 33 63.23 -56.13 -0.39
CA ASN A 33 63.52 -57.51 -0.82
C ASN A 33 62.76 -58.70 -0.22
N SER A 34 61.94 -59.37 -1.03
CA SER A 34 62.31 -60.68 -1.63
C SER A 34 61.25 -61.14 -2.66
N PRO A 35 61.57 -62.07 -3.60
CA PRO A 35 60.79 -62.24 -4.83
C PRO A 35 59.90 -63.49 -4.85
N ASP A 36 58.63 -63.35 -5.24
CA ASP A 36 57.88 -64.36 -6.01
C ASP A 36 56.53 -63.80 -6.50
N SER A 37 56.49 -63.27 -7.74
CA SER A 37 55.30 -63.17 -8.60
C SER A 37 55.71 -62.53 -9.94
N ALA A 38 56.18 -63.36 -10.87
CA ALA A 38 56.63 -62.93 -12.20
C ALA A 38 55.71 -63.44 -13.34
N ALA A 39 54.43 -63.68 -13.04
CA ALA A 39 53.52 -64.41 -13.94
C ALA A 39 52.28 -63.62 -14.45
N GLU A 40 51.85 -62.54 -13.80
CA GLU A 40 50.55 -61.89 -14.11
C GLU A 40 50.63 -60.55 -14.86
N ASN A 41 51.83 -59.97 -15.04
CA ASN A 41 52.00 -58.67 -15.72
C ASN A 41 52.26 -58.76 -17.24
N GLN A 42 51.98 -59.89 -17.89
CA GLN A 42 52.14 -60.03 -19.36
C GLN A 42 50.86 -59.70 -20.16
N THR A 43 49.70 -59.54 -19.51
CA THR A 43 48.42 -59.38 -20.22
C THR A 43 48.03 -57.91 -20.50
N LEU A 44 48.64 -56.93 -19.83
CA LEU A 44 48.29 -55.50 -19.98
C LEU A 44 49.22 -54.70 -20.90
N THR A 45 50.36 -55.25 -21.32
CA THR A 45 51.38 -54.53 -22.11
C THR A 45 51.25 -54.74 -23.63
N LEU A 46 50.32 -55.59 -24.09
CA LEU A 46 50.23 -56.05 -25.49
C LEU A 46 49.13 -55.33 -26.32
N LEU A 47 48.60 -54.21 -25.82
CA LEU A 47 47.63 -53.36 -26.56
C LEU A 47 48.22 -52.04 -27.09
N HIS A 48 49.47 -51.71 -26.75
CA HIS A 48 50.13 -50.45 -27.14
C HIS A 48 51.27 -50.60 -28.16
N THR A 49 51.17 -51.55 -29.10
CA THR A 49 52.06 -51.63 -30.28
C THR A 49 51.35 -52.13 -31.55
N ALA A 50 50.38 -51.36 -32.05
CA ALA A 50 49.84 -51.54 -33.40
C ALA A 50 49.79 -50.17 -34.13
N PRO A 51 50.57 -49.97 -35.22
CA PRO A 51 50.48 -48.74 -36.02
C PRO A 51 49.12 -48.72 -36.73
N GLY A 52 48.26 -47.75 -36.38
CA GLY A 52 46.91 -47.61 -36.95
C GLY A 52 45.74 -47.88 -35.98
N GLY A 53 45.99 -48.03 -34.67
CA GLY A 53 44.93 -48.10 -33.66
C GLY A 53 44.24 -46.75 -33.39
N LEU A 54 42.90 -46.75 -33.29
CA LEU A 54 42.03 -45.59 -33.08
C LEU A 54 42.36 -44.70 -31.87
N GLY A 55 43.18 -45.16 -30.93
CA GLY A 55 43.66 -44.36 -29.80
C GLY A 55 44.49 -43.14 -30.25
N MET A 56 45.35 -43.31 -31.27
CA MET A 56 46.15 -42.21 -31.83
C MET A 56 45.26 -41.13 -32.45
N ALA A 57 44.22 -41.53 -33.19
CA ALA A 57 43.29 -40.59 -33.82
C ALA A 57 42.50 -39.76 -32.78
N LEU A 58 42.20 -40.35 -31.61
CA LEU A 58 41.50 -39.68 -30.53
C LEU A 58 42.43 -38.71 -29.77
N GLU A 59 43.71 -39.05 -29.64
CA GLU A 59 44.75 -38.18 -29.05
C GLU A 59 45.12 -37.01 -29.97
N GLU A 60 45.19 -37.24 -31.29
CA GLU A 60 45.46 -36.23 -32.32
C GLU A 60 44.27 -35.25 -32.51
N GLU A 61 43.03 -35.74 -32.52
CA GLU A 61 41.82 -34.89 -32.53
C GLU A 61 41.70 -34.03 -31.25
N LEU A 62 42.01 -34.59 -30.07
CA LEU A 62 42.02 -33.81 -28.83
C LEU A 62 43.10 -32.73 -28.83
N ALA A 63 44.27 -32.99 -29.43
CA ALA A 63 45.34 -32.01 -29.58
C ALA A 63 44.96 -30.85 -30.53
N MET A 64 44.21 -31.13 -31.61
CA MET A 64 43.69 -30.07 -32.48
C MET A 64 42.61 -29.22 -31.79
N LEU A 65 41.69 -29.84 -31.05
CA LEU A 65 40.65 -29.13 -30.29
C LEU A 65 41.20 -28.28 -29.14
N THR A 66 42.37 -28.62 -28.59
CA THR A 66 43.07 -27.71 -27.65
C THR A 66 43.72 -26.51 -28.33
N ARG A 67 44.07 -26.61 -29.62
CA ARG A 67 44.68 -25.51 -30.38
C ARG A 67 43.65 -24.49 -30.86
N GLU A 68 42.49 -24.95 -31.35
CA GLU A 68 41.37 -24.05 -31.67
C GLU A 68 40.90 -23.24 -30.45
N ARG A 69 41.10 -23.78 -29.24
CA ARG A 69 40.78 -23.10 -27.97
C ARG A 69 41.72 -21.93 -27.63
N GLU A 70 42.91 -21.87 -28.23
CA GLU A 70 43.85 -20.75 -28.04
C GLU A 70 43.66 -19.65 -29.10
N GLU A 71 43.22 -19.99 -30.32
CA GLU A 71 43.00 -19.02 -31.41
C GLU A 71 41.69 -18.21 -31.23
N ASP A 72 40.65 -18.75 -30.59
CA ASP A 72 39.40 -18.04 -30.27
C ASP A 72 39.56 -16.93 -29.19
N LEU A 73 40.67 -16.91 -28.44
CA LEU A 73 40.88 -15.98 -27.32
C LEU A 73 41.45 -14.60 -27.73
N GLU A 74 42.02 -14.44 -28.93
CA GLU A 74 42.58 -13.15 -29.39
C GLU A 74 41.60 -12.28 -30.19
N ILE A 75 40.45 -12.81 -30.64
CA ILE A 75 39.53 -12.11 -31.56
C ILE A 75 38.44 -11.29 -30.82
N SER A 76 38.23 -11.53 -29.53
CA SER A 76 37.11 -10.94 -28.76
C SER A 76 37.37 -9.54 -28.16
N ALA A 77 38.46 -8.87 -28.55
CA ALA A 77 38.90 -7.61 -27.94
C ALA A 77 38.39 -6.31 -28.60
N SER A 78 37.55 -6.39 -29.64
CA SER A 78 36.89 -5.22 -30.21
C SER A 78 35.52 -5.52 -30.83
N GLU A 79 34.44 -5.10 -30.17
CA GLU A 79 33.44 -4.16 -30.75
C GLU A 79 32.36 -3.77 -29.72
N THR A 80 31.44 -2.88 -30.12
CA THR A 80 30.60 -2.04 -29.25
C THR A 80 29.30 -2.72 -28.76
N PRO A 81 28.65 -2.20 -27.68
CA PRO A 81 27.59 -2.95 -27.00
C PRO A 81 26.24 -2.86 -27.73
N VAL A 82 25.84 -3.97 -28.37
CA VAL A 82 24.47 -4.19 -28.88
C VAL A 82 24.02 -5.61 -28.50
N SER A 83 22.82 -5.71 -27.93
CA SER A 83 22.08 -6.94 -27.56
C SER A 83 22.88 -8.13 -26.99
N GLY A 84 23.36 -8.00 -25.75
CA GLY A 84 23.98 -9.13 -25.01
C GLY A 84 23.13 -10.40 -24.92
N GLN A 85 21.79 -10.27 -24.95
CA GLN A 85 20.87 -11.41 -24.97
C GLN A 85 21.00 -12.29 -26.23
N ASP A 86 21.32 -11.71 -27.39
CA ASP A 86 21.52 -12.47 -28.62
C ASP A 86 22.88 -13.19 -28.62
N SER A 87 23.91 -12.58 -28.02
CA SER A 87 25.23 -13.20 -27.82
C SER A 87 25.16 -14.40 -26.87
N ASP A 88 24.45 -14.27 -25.75
CA ASP A 88 24.19 -15.37 -24.81
C ASP A 88 23.35 -16.48 -25.46
N LEU A 89 22.34 -16.13 -26.26
CA LEU A 89 21.51 -17.10 -26.98
C LEU A 89 22.33 -17.87 -28.03
N LEU A 90 23.18 -17.20 -28.81
CA LEU A 90 24.08 -17.84 -29.77
C LEU A 90 25.10 -18.75 -29.08
N SER A 91 25.64 -18.32 -27.94
CA SER A 91 26.54 -19.13 -27.10
C SER A 91 25.84 -20.38 -26.56
N LEU A 92 24.57 -20.24 -26.12
CA LEU A 92 23.74 -21.36 -25.68
C LEU A 92 23.42 -22.33 -26.83
N PHE A 93 23.15 -21.84 -28.04
CA PHE A 93 22.97 -22.70 -29.22
C PHE A 93 24.25 -23.49 -29.55
N ARG A 94 25.42 -22.83 -29.53
CA ARG A 94 26.73 -23.48 -29.73
C ARG A 94 27.00 -24.55 -28.66
N GLN A 95 26.61 -24.30 -27.40
CA GLN A 95 26.73 -25.29 -26.33
C GLN A 95 25.77 -26.47 -26.55
N LYS A 96 24.49 -26.21 -26.88
CA LYS A 96 23.49 -27.24 -27.21
C LYS A 96 23.93 -28.13 -28.37
N GLU A 97 24.57 -27.57 -29.39
CA GLU A 97 25.12 -28.32 -30.53
C GLU A 97 26.28 -29.23 -30.10
N LYS A 98 27.21 -28.74 -29.28
CA LYS A 98 28.29 -29.55 -28.68
C LYS A 98 27.73 -30.68 -27.82
N ASP A 99 26.76 -30.40 -26.96
CA ASP A 99 26.12 -31.40 -26.09
C ASP A 99 25.39 -32.48 -26.91
N LEU A 100 24.72 -32.10 -28.00
CA LEU A 100 24.04 -33.02 -28.92
C LEU A 100 25.05 -33.94 -29.64
N VAL A 101 26.18 -33.40 -30.10
CA VAL A 101 27.26 -34.18 -30.71
C VAL A 101 27.90 -35.14 -29.69
N LEU A 102 28.12 -34.69 -28.45
CA LEU A 102 28.62 -35.56 -27.37
C LEU A 102 27.64 -36.69 -27.03
N ALA A 103 26.33 -36.40 -26.94
CA ALA A 103 25.29 -37.41 -26.75
C ALA A 103 25.25 -38.43 -27.90
N ALA A 104 25.41 -37.99 -29.16
CA ALA A 104 25.51 -38.87 -30.31
C ALA A 104 26.77 -39.74 -30.29
N LYS A 105 27.93 -39.19 -29.93
CA LYS A 105 29.20 -39.93 -29.76
C LYS A 105 29.08 -40.99 -28.65
N LEU A 106 28.49 -40.64 -27.51
CA LEU A 106 28.22 -41.58 -26.40
C LEU A 106 27.24 -42.68 -26.81
N GLY A 107 26.16 -42.31 -27.53
CA GLY A 107 25.19 -43.26 -28.07
C GLY A 107 25.83 -44.27 -29.02
N LYS A 108 26.74 -43.82 -29.90
CA LYS A 108 27.51 -44.70 -30.79
C LYS A 108 28.39 -45.69 -30.01
N ALA A 109 29.12 -45.21 -28.99
CA ALA A 109 29.96 -46.07 -28.14
C ALA A 109 29.13 -47.10 -27.33
N LEU A 110 27.95 -46.71 -26.85
CA LEU A 110 27.01 -47.63 -26.18
C LEU A 110 26.43 -48.68 -27.15
N LEU A 111 26.14 -48.31 -28.40
CA LEU A 111 25.69 -49.24 -29.43
C LEU A 111 26.78 -50.25 -29.80
N GLU A 112 28.03 -49.80 -29.97
CA GLU A 112 29.18 -50.67 -30.23
C GLU A 112 29.41 -51.66 -29.09
N ARG A 113 29.38 -51.19 -27.84
CA ARG A 113 29.47 -52.05 -26.65
C ARG A 113 28.34 -53.07 -26.55
N ASN A 114 27.10 -52.69 -26.88
CA ASN A 114 25.96 -53.61 -26.95
C ASN A 114 26.09 -54.64 -28.09
N GLN A 115 26.66 -54.23 -29.23
CA GLN A 115 26.92 -55.13 -30.35
C GLN A 115 27.97 -56.18 -29.97
N ASP A 116 29.04 -55.79 -29.29
CA ASP A 116 30.05 -56.73 -28.79
C ASP A 116 29.53 -57.65 -27.69
N LEU A 117 28.69 -57.13 -26.80
CA LEU A 117 27.99 -57.95 -25.81
C LEU A 117 27.09 -59.00 -26.49
N THR A 118 26.38 -58.62 -27.56
CA THR A 118 25.58 -59.54 -28.38
C THR A 118 26.45 -60.63 -29.02
N LYS A 119 27.58 -60.27 -29.63
CA LYS A 119 28.55 -61.24 -30.18
C LYS A 119 29.06 -62.22 -29.10
N GLN A 120 29.27 -61.75 -27.87
CA GLN A 120 29.66 -62.61 -26.74
C GLN A 120 28.54 -63.58 -26.34
N TYR A 121 27.28 -63.12 -26.28
CA TYR A 121 26.12 -63.99 -26.04
C TYR A 121 25.93 -65.04 -27.14
N ASP A 122 26.06 -64.67 -28.42
CA ASP A 122 25.97 -65.61 -29.54
C ASP A 122 27.07 -66.67 -29.46
N LYS A 123 28.32 -66.26 -29.16
CA LYS A 123 29.44 -67.18 -28.97
C LYS A 123 29.18 -68.16 -27.81
N MET A 124 28.76 -67.66 -26.65
CA MET A 124 28.44 -68.50 -25.49
C MET A 124 27.28 -69.46 -25.78
N THR A 125 26.27 -69.01 -26.52
CA THR A 125 25.12 -69.83 -26.95
C THR A 125 25.58 -70.97 -27.86
N LYS A 126 26.49 -70.68 -28.80
CA LYS A 126 27.10 -71.71 -29.67
C LYS A 126 27.94 -72.71 -28.86
N ASP A 127 28.83 -72.24 -27.98
CA ASP A 127 29.66 -73.11 -27.12
C ASP A 127 28.81 -74.03 -26.22
N LEU A 128 27.62 -73.58 -25.78
CA LEU A 128 26.67 -74.40 -25.03
C LEU A 128 25.99 -75.45 -25.92
N ASN A 129 25.59 -75.08 -27.14
CA ASN A 129 24.98 -75.99 -28.10
C ASN A 129 25.94 -77.11 -28.51
N ASP A 130 27.20 -76.78 -28.84
CA ASP A 130 28.23 -77.75 -29.21
C ASP A 130 28.48 -78.76 -28.07
N LYS A 131 28.45 -78.30 -26.80
CA LYS A 131 28.54 -79.18 -25.61
C LYS A 131 27.33 -80.10 -25.45
N LEU A 132 26.13 -79.65 -25.81
CA LEU A 132 24.92 -80.48 -25.81
C LEU A 132 24.98 -81.54 -26.93
N GLU A 133 25.49 -81.19 -28.11
CA GLU A 133 25.66 -82.14 -29.22
C GLU A 133 26.68 -83.24 -28.88
N VAL A 134 27.82 -82.88 -28.28
CA VAL A 134 28.83 -83.86 -27.80
C VAL A 134 28.24 -84.78 -26.72
N ARG A 135 27.46 -84.24 -25.78
CA ARG A 135 26.77 -85.08 -24.77
C ARG A 135 25.73 -86.00 -25.39
N SER A 136 24.95 -85.51 -26.34
CA SER A 136 23.92 -86.29 -27.05
C SER A 136 24.55 -87.42 -27.85
N SER A 137 25.62 -87.12 -28.59
CA SER A 137 26.43 -88.11 -29.33
C SER A 137 27.01 -89.19 -28.42
N LYS A 138 27.50 -88.80 -27.23
CA LYS A 138 28.05 -89.74 -26.23
C LYS A 138 26.96 -90.65 -25.63
N LEU A 139 25.78 -90.12 -25.33
CA LEU A 139 24.64 -90.92 -24.85
C LEU A 139 24.15 -91.90 -25.93
N LEU A 140 24.07 -91.45 -27.19
CA LEU A 140 23.66 -92.28 -28.33
C LEU A 140 24.66 -93.43 -28.56
N ASN A 141 25.96 -93.18 -28.45
CA ASN A 141 27.01 -94.22 -28.51
C ASN A 141 26.85 -95.27 -27.39
N ILE A 142 26.59 -94.84 -26.14
CA ILE A 142 26.38 -95.75 -24.99
C ILE A 142 25.11 -96.61 -25.18
N LEU A 143 24.04 -96.03 -25.73
CA LEU A 143 22.82 -96.77 -26.06
C LEU A 143 23.03 -97.77 -27.21
N GLN A 144 23.95 -97.49 -28.12
CA GLN A 144 24.28 -98.35 -29.25
C GLN A 144 25.22 -99.52 -28.89
N TYR A 145 26.04 -99.38 -27.82
CA TYR A 145 27.00 -100.40 -27.37
C TYR A 145 27.02 -100.58 -25.83
N PRO A 146 26.02 -101.27 -25.24
CA PRO A 146 25.94 -101.46 -23.79
C PRO A 146 27.02 -102.41 -23.23
N PRO A 147 27.71 -102.07 -22.11
CA PRO A 147 28.85 -102.84 -21.59
C PRO A 147 28.41 -104.08 -20.77
N SER A 148 28.21 -105.22 -21.43
CA SER A 148 27.70 -106.46 -20.81
C SER A 148 28.70 -107.23 -19.91
N ASN A 149 29.99 -106.87 -19.88
CA ASN A 149 31.06 -107.67 -19.26
C ASN A 149 31.26 -107.50 -17.73
N ARG A 150 30.18 -107.34 -16.95
CA ARG A 150 30.26 -107.27 -15.47
C ARG A 150 29.33 -108.18 -14.66
N LEU A 151 28.34 -108.84 -15.26
CA LEU A 151 27.37 -109.67 -14.53
C LEU A 151 27.81 -111.14 -14.33
N GLY A 152 28.66 -111.69 -15.20
CA GLY A 152 29.08 -113.10 -15.12
C GLY A 152 30.09 -113.44 -14.00
N LYS A 153 30.71 -112.44 -13.35
CA LYS A 153 31.75 -112.65 -12.32
C LYS A 153 31.24 -112.58 -10.87
N THR A 154 30.03 -112.06 -10.65
CA THR A 154 29.49 -111.82 -9.30
C THR A 154 28.64 -112.97 -8.76
N GLN A 155 28.20 -113.90 -9.62
CA GLN A 155 27.28 -114.97 -9.24
C GLN A 155 27.98 -116.18 -8.59
N GLY A 156 29.28 -116.38 -8.84
CA GLY A 156 30.05 -117.52 -8.30
C GLY A 156 30.64 -117.33 -6.89
N SER A 157 30.68 -116.10 -6.38
CA SER A 157 31.34 -115.77 -5.10
C SER A 157 30.36 -115.57 -3.93
N LEU A 158 29.07 -115.87 -4.13
CA LEU A 158 28.00 -115.54 -3.19
C LEU A 158 27.80 -116.57 -2.06
N LEU A 159 28.27 -117.82 -2.22
CA LEU A 159 27.87 -118.95 -1.37
C LEU A 159 28.82 -119.26 -0.20
N GLU A 160 30.03 -118.68 -0.16
CA GLU A 160 31.08 -119.06 0.81
C GLU A 160 31.36 -117.99 1.89
N ARG A 161 30.72 -116.80 1.80
CA ARG A 161 31.00 -115.65 2.68
C ARG A 161 29.89 -115.33 3.70
N SER A 162 29.07 -116.33 4.02
CA SER A 162 27.86 -116.19 4.85
C SER A 162 28.18 -116.04 6.35
N THR A 163 28.53 -114.83 6.79
CA THR A 163 27.70 -114.02 7.73
C THR A 163 28.48 -112.87 8.38
N ASP A 164 29.78 -112.99 8.69
CA ASP A 164 30.48 -112.00 9.52
C ASP A 164 31.46 -111.08 8.77
N ALA A 165 32.19 -111.59 7.78
CA ALA A 165 32.97 -110.74 6.86
C ALA A 165 32.13 -109.62 6.18
N PRO A 166 30.88 -109.86 5.71
CA PRO A 166 30.04 -108.78 5.20
C PRO A 166 29.55 -107.81 6.30
N LYS A 167 29.36 -108.23 7.56
CA LYS A 167 28.95 -107.34 8.66
C LYS A 167 30.04 -106.33 9.02
N CYS A 168 31.29 -106.80 9.17
CA CYS A 168 32.42 -105.90 9.45
C CYS A 168 32.66 -104.91 8.30
N GLN A 169 32.50 -105.38 7.05
CA GLN A 169 32.60 -104.52 5.87
C GLN A 169 31.44 -103.51 5.79
N ALA A 170 30.22 -103.89 6.19
CA ALA A 170 29.08 -102.99 6.28
C ALA A 170 29.28 -101.92 7.37
N ALA A 171 29.75 -102.29 8.57
CA ALA A 171 30.01 -101.37 9.67
C ALA A 171 31.12 -100.35 9.35
N GLU A 172 32.17 -100.75 8.63
CA GLU A 172 33.21 -99.82 8.19
C GLU A 172 32.69 -98.87 7.10
N VAL A 173 31.84 -99.34 6.17
CA VAL A 173 31.16 -98.47 5.19
C VAL A 173 30.16 -97.52 5.87
N GLU A 174 29.42 -97.98 6.89
CA GLU A 174 28.51 -97.16 7.70
C GLU A 174 29.26 -96.07 8.46
N LYS A 175 30.42 -96.40 9.04
CA LYS A 175 31.32 -95.44 9.68
C LYS A 175 31.87 -94.43 8.68
N GLN A 176 32.30 -94.85 7.50
CA GLN A 176 32.79 -93.96 6.43
C GLN A 176 31.69 -93.06 5.87
N LEU A 177 30.45 -93.56 5.75
CA LEU A 177 29.30 -92.75 5.38
C LEU A 177 28.94 -91.77 6.50
N SER A 178 29.03 -92.19 7.77
CA SER A 178 28.80 -91.34 8.94
C SER A 178 29.81 -90.20 9.04
N THR A 179 31.10 -90.45 8.77
CA THR A 179 32.12 -89.39 8.74
C THR A 179 31.93 -88.43 7.57
N GLN A 180 31.58 -88.93 6.37
CA GLN A 180 31.21 -88.07 5.23
C GLN A 180 29.96 -87.22 5.51
N VAL A 181 28.95 -87.79 6.16
CA VAL A 181 27.75 -87.05 6.59
C VAL A 181 28.10 -86.01 7.66
N HIS A 182 29.05 -86.28 8.55
CA HIS A 182 29.51 -85.28 9.52
C HIS A 182 30.28 -84.15 8.85
N SER A 183 31.24 -84.46 7.97
CA SER A 183 32.00 -83.43 7.24
C SER A 183 31.10 -82.56 6.36
N LEU A 184 30.15 -83.15 5.63
CA LEU A 184 29.18 -82.38 4.84
C LEU A 184 28.25 -81.51 5.70
N ARG A 185 27.94 -81.94 6.93
CA ARG A 185 27.18 -81.09 7.89
C ARG A 185 28.04 -79.94 8.40
N ASP A 186 29.32 -80.16 8.65
CA ASP A 186 30.24 -79.12 9.12
C ASP A 186 30.56 -78.12 8.00
N ASP A 187 30.80 -78.57 6.77
CA ASP A 187 30.90 -77.74 5.56
C ASP A 187 29.64 -76.85 5.38
N PHE A 188 28.45 -77.41 5.64
CA PHE A 188 27.20 -76.65 5.55
C PHE A 188 27.07 -75.64 6.68
N LYS A 189 27.46 -75.98 7.92
CA LYS A 189 27.49 -75.03 9.05
C LYS A 189 28.46 -73.88 8.76
N GLU A 190 29.67 -74.16 8.29
CA GLU A 190 30.66 -73.14 7.98
C GLU A 190 30.17 -72.22 6.84
N LYS A 191 29.62 -72.79 5.76
CA LYS A 191 28.95 -72.00 4.71
C LYS A 191 27.81 -71.15 5.26
N SER A 192 26.98 -71.69 6.15
CA SER A 192 25.86 -70.98 6.79
C SER A 192 26.31 -69.87 7.76
N ILE A 193 27.48 -70.02 8.39
CA ILE A 193 28.09 -68.98 9.24
C ILE A 193 28.70 -67.89 8.35
N SER A 194 29.44 -68.28 7.31
CA SER A 194 30.03 -67.36 6.33
C SER A 194 28.94 -66.52 5.63
N THR A 195 27.84 -67.12 5.16
CA THR A 195 26.73 -66.36 4.57
C THR A 195 26.07 -65.42 5.57
N ASN A 196 25.95 -65.78 6.85
CA ASN A 196 25.48 -64.85 7.91
C ASN A 196 26.46 -63.69 8.14
N GLN A 197 27.77 -63.94 8.14
CA GLN A 197 28.79 -62.88 8.24
C GLN A 197 28.77 -61.95 7.02
N HIS A 198 28.55 -62.48 5.82
CA HIS A 198 28.38 -61.68 4.62
C HIS A 198 27.06 -60.89 4.63
N MET A 199 25.98 -61.47 5.16
CA MET A 199 24.70 -60.77 5.33
C MET A 199 24.82 -59.58 6.28
N THR A 200 25.36 -59.79 7.49
CA THR A 200 25.54 -58.70 8.46
C THR A 200 26.50 -57.61 7.98
N ARG A 201 27.57 -57.97 7.26
CA ARG A 201 28.43 -56.97 6.57
C ARG A 201 27.65 -56.17 5.53
N LEU A 202 26.82 -56.83 4.71
CA LEU A 202 25.98 -56.16 3.71
C LEU A 202 24.98 -55.21 4.37
N GLU A 203 24.33 -55.62 5.46
CA GLU A 203 23.43 -54.77 6.26
C GLU A 203 24.15 -53.53 6.82
N THR A 204 25.38 -53.68 7.35
CA THR A 204 26.16 -52.53 7.83
C THR A 204 26.53 -51.55 6.71
N LEU A 205 26.95 -52.05 5.54
CA LEU A 205 27.26 -51.21 4.38
C LEU A 205 26.01 -50.55 3.80
N GLN A 206 24.86 -51.22 3.80
CA GLN A 206 23.58 -50.63 3.40
C GLN A 206 23.17 -49.48 4.34
N ALA A 207 23.37 -49.64 5.66
CA ALA A 207 23.13 -48.59 6.64
C ALA A 207 24.08 -47.40 6.46
N GLU A 208 25.37 -47.66 6.20
CA GLU A 208 26.36 -46.61 5.92
C GLU A 208 26.02 -45.82 4.64
N ILE A 209 25.75 -46.52 3.53
CA ILE A 209 25.30 -45.91 2.26
C ILE A 209 24.05 -45.06 2.49
N LYS A 210 23.08 -45.56 3.26
CA LYS A 210 21.87 -44.80 3.62
C LYS A 210 22.22 -43.50 4.36
N MET A 211 23.00 -43.56 5.46
CA MET A 211 23.37 -42.34 6.21
C MET A 211 24.20 -41.35 5.37
N LEU A 212 25.09 -41.85 4.50
CA LEU A 212 25.83 -41.00 3.56
C LEU A 212 24.91 -40.35 2.53
N SER A 213 23.89 -41.06 2.03
CA SER A 213 22.89 -40.51 1.11
C SER A 213 22.01 -39.44 1.77
N GLU A 214 21.59 -39.64 3.02
CA GLU A 214 20.85 -38.64 3.81
C GLU A 214 21.72 -37.42 4.09
N ARG A 215 23.00 -37.61 4.42
CA ARG A 215 23.96 -36.52 4.61
C ARG A 215 24.22 -35.74 3.32
N LYS A 216 24.27 -36.42 2.17
CA LYS A 216 24.35 -35.79 0.85
C LYS A 216 23.13 -34.92 0.59
N GLN A 217 21.91 -35.45 0.78
CA GLN A 217 20.65 -34.70 0.59
C GLN A 217 20.54 -33.49 1.52
N GLU A 218 21.06 -33.58 2.75
CA GLU A 218 21.17 -32.45 3.67
C GLU A 218 22.10 -31.36 3.13
N LEU A 219 23.27 -31.73 2.60
CA LEU A 219 24.19 -30.77 2.00
C LEU A 219 23.61 -30.15 0.72
N GLU A 220 22.94 -30.93 -0.13
CA GLU A 220 22.24 -30.43 -1.32
C GLU A 220 21.14 -29.42 -0.94
N ARG A 221 20.30 -29.73 0.06
CA ARG A 221 19.30 -28.77 0.57
C ARG A 221 19.92 -27.49 1.13
N ARG A 222 21.03 -27.59 1.86
CA ARG A 222 21.76 -26.41 2.37
C ARG A 222 22.37 -25.57 1.25
N VAL A 223 22.91 -26.19 0.20
CA VAL A 223 23.41 -25.48 -0.98
C VAL A 223 22.26 -24.77 -1.70
N ASN A 224 21.12 -25.44 -1.90
CA ASN A 224 19.96 -24.83 -2.55
C ASN A 224 19.42 -23.62 -1.75
N ALA A 225 19.29 -23.73 -0.42
CA ALA A 225 18.89 -22.60 0.42
C ALA A 225 19.89 -21.41 0.32
N MET A 226 21.20 -21.68 0.31
CA MET A 226 22.20 -20.63 0.08
C MET A 226 22.12 -20.03 -1.34
N LEU A 227 21.72 -20.81 -2.36
CA LEU A 227 21.51 -20.29 -3.72
C LEU A 227 20.27 -19.38 -3.77
N GLU A 228 19.16 -19.79 -3.17
CA GLU A 228 17.93 -18.99 -3.03
C GLU A 228 18.20 -17.67 -2.28
N GLU A 229 19.00 -17.70 -1.20
CA GLU A 229 19.45 -16.49 -0.49
C GLU A 229 20.32 -15.59 -1.38
N ASN A 230 21.25 -16.16 -2.17
CA ASN A 230 22.07 -15.39 -3.09
C ASN A 230 21.25 -14.77 -4.24
N GLU A 231 20.24 -15.46 -4.76
CA GLU A 231 19.32 -14.92 -5.77
C GLU A 231 18.50 -13.74 -5.21
N GLN A 232 18.00 -13.86 -3.97
CA GLN A 232 17.34 -12.76 -3.27
C GLN A 232 18.27 -11.56 -3.05
N LEU A 233 19.51 -11.80 -2.60
CA LEU A 233 20.51 -10.74 -2.45
C LEU A 233 20.82 -10.09 -3.79
N GLN A 234 20.98 -10.85 -4.87
CA GLN A 234 21.23 -10.33 -6.21
C GLN A 234 20.08 -9.42 -6.67
N HIS A 235 18.82 -9.82 -6.47
CA HIS A 235 17.65 -8.98 -6.74
C HIS A 235 17.69 -7.66 -5.94
N THR A 236 18.01 -7.70 -4.64
CA THR A 236 18.13 -6.45 -3.85
C THR A 236 19.27 -5.55 -4.32
N VAL A 237 20.39 -6.13 -4.78
CA VAL A 237 21.51 -5.38 -5.36
C VAL A 237 21.10 -4.72 -6.67
N ASP A 238 20.31 -5.40 -7.51
CA ASP A 238 19.83 -4.85 -8.78
C ASP A 238 18.77 -3.74 -8.56
N GLU A 239 17.84 -3.90 -7.62
CA GLU A 239 16.96 -2.80 -7.19
C GLU A 239 17.75 -1.57 -6.71
N LEU A 240 18.83 -1.78 -5.93
CA LEU A 240 19.65 -0.69 -5.42
C LEU A 240 20.47 -0.03 -6.54
N ARG A 241 20.95 -0.80 -7.54
CA ARG A 241 21.58 -0.26 -8.76
C ARG A 241 20.60 0.62 -9.53
N GLU A 242 19.36 0.16 -9.76
CA GLU A 242 18.32 0.95 -10.44
C GLU A 242 17.98 2.23 -9.68
N ARG A 243 17.76 2.15 -8.36
CA ARG A 243 17.53 3.32 -7.50
C ARG A 243 18.68 4.32 -7.56
N THR A 244 19.93 3.83 -7.57
CA THR A 244 21.13 4.67 -7.70
C THR A 244 21.13 5.41 -9.05
N LEU A 245 20.91 4.70 -10.16
CA LEU A 245 20.83 5.31 -11.51
C LEU A 245 19.72 6.37 -11.62
N VAL A 246 18.58 6.19 -10.92
CA VAL A 246 17.50 7.19 -10.87
C VAL A 246 17.94 8.43 -10.07
N LEU A 247 18.55 8.24 -8.90
CA LEU A 247 19.04 9.34 -8.07
C LEU A 247 20.17 10.12 -8.76
N GLU A 248 21.09 9.44 -9.45
CA GLU A 248 22.13 10.07 -10.26
C GLU A 248 21.51 10.96 -11.36
N LYS A 249 20.53 10.45 -12.11
CA LYS A 249 19.81 11.24 -13.12
C LYS A 249 19.12 12.46 -12.51
N GLN A 250 18.52 12.32 -11.33
CA GLN A 250 17.90 13.43 -10.61
C GLN A 250 18.94 14.48 -10.16
N CYS A 251 20.09 14.07 -9.63
CA CYS A 251 21.19 14.98 -9.30
C CYS A 251 21.67 15.76 -10.53
N HIS A 252 21.95 15.08 -11.65
CA HIS A 252 22.35 15.74 -12.90
C HIS A 252 21.30 16.74 -13.41
N GLN A 253 20.01 16.42 -13.30
CA GLN A 253 18.93 17.33 -13.65
C GLN A 253 18.87 18.55 -12.71
N LYS A 254 19.10 18.35 -11.40
CA LYS A 254 19.16 19.43 -10.40
C LYS A 254 20.35 20.34 -10.61
N ASP A 255 21.52 19.79 -10.92
CA ASP A 255 22.71 20.56 -11.28
C ASP A 255 22.50 21.40 -12.55
N LEU A 256 21.79 20.85 -13.54
CA LEU A 256 21.41 21.61 -14.74
C LEU A 256 20.45 22.76 -14.41
N GLN A 257 19.42 22.53 -13.58
CA GLN A 257 18.49 23.56 -13.10
C GLN A 257 19.22 24.67 -12.31
N LEU A 258 20.17 24.29 -11.45
CA LEU A 258 20.99 25.25 -10.69
C LEU A 258 21.87 26.09 -11.61
N ARG A 259 22.53 25.49 -12.62
CA ARG A 259 23.31 26.24 -13.62
C ARG A 259 22.45 27.20 -14.44
N GLN A 260 21.24 26.79 -14.85
CA GLN A 260 20.29 27.66 -15.55
C GLN A 260 19.91 28.88 -14.69
N SER A 261 19.48 28.65 -13.45
CA SER A 261 19.13 29.72 -12.51
C SER A 261 20.31 30.64 -12.19
N GLN A 262 21.55 30.12 -12.14
CA GLN A 262 22.76 30.95 -11.98
C GLN A 262 23.00 31.89 -13.18
N LEU A 263 22.76 31.42 -14.41
CA LEU A 263 22.89 32.24 -15.62
C LEU A 263 21.80 33.32 -15.68
N GLU A 264 20.55 32.97 -15.41
CA GLU A 264 19.42 33.92 -15.31
C GLU A 264 19.70 35.00 -14.25
N LEU A 265 20.17 34.60 -13.06
CA LEU A 265 20.55 35.52 -12.00
C LEU A 265 21.72 36.43 -12.40
N GLN A 266 22.68 35.93 -13.19
CA GLN A 266 23.76 36.74 -13.73
C GLN A 266 23.24 37.78 -14.74
N GLU A 267 22.32 37.40 -15.63
CA GLU A 267 21.69 38.31 -16.60
C GLU A 267 20.85 39.39 -15.91
N VAL A 268 20.04 39.02 -14.90
CA VAL A 268 19.29 39.96 -14.06
C VAL A 268 20.23 40.91 -13.30
N ARG A 269 21.36 40.43 -12.79
CA ARG A 269 22.38 41.28 -12.14
C ARG A 269 23.09 42.22 -13.12
N VAL A 270 23.29 41.82 -14.37
CA VAL A 270 23.89 42.68 -15.41
C VAL A 270 22.90 43.76 -15.84
N SER A 271 21.65 43.39 -16.14
CA SER A 271 20.59 44.34 -16.51
C SER A 271 20.26 45.31 -15.37
N HIS A 272 20.22 44.85 -14.11
CA HIS A 272 20.06 45.76 -12.96
C HIS A 272 21.20 46.78 -12.85
N ARG A 273 22.47 46.38 -13.06
CA ARG A 273 23.60 47.33 -13.09
C ARG A 273 23.49 48.32 -14.25
N GLN A 274 23.07 47.87 -15.44
CA GLN A 274 22.86 48.73 -16.60
C GLN A 274 21.73 49.75 -16.37
N LEU A 275 20.62 49.32 -15.76
CA LEU A 275 19.52 50.22 -15.37
C LEU A 275 19.93 51.18 -14.26
N SER A 276 20.71 50.72 -13.27
CA SER A 276 21.25 51.59 -12.21
C SER A 276 22.19 52.66 -12.79
N ALA A 277 23.06 52.30 -13.73
CA ALA A 277 23.92 53.26 -14.43
C ALA A 277 23.11 54.27 -15.23
N ARG A 278 22.04 53.84 -15.94
CA ARG A 278 21.12 54.77 -16.63
C ARG A 278 20.35 55.68 -15.69
N LEU A 279 19.97 55.21 -14.50
CA LEU A 279 19.35 56.06 -13.49
C LEU A 279 20.32 57.08 -12.92
N GLU A 280 21.60 56.71 -12.76
CA GLU A 280 22.69 57.62 -12.38
C GLU A 280 22.92 58.65 -13.49
N GLU A 281 23.07 58.23 -14.76
CA GLU A 281 23.15 59.12 -15.95
C GLU A 281 21.96 60.11 -16.00
N LEU A 282 20.71 59.64 -15.86
CA LEU A 282 19.52 60.52 -15.85
C LEU A 282 19.49 61.45 -14.63
N THR A 283 20.00 61.01 -13.48
CA THR A 283 20.07 61.84 -12.27
C THR A 283 21.16 62.91 -12.41
N GLU A 284 22.28 62.59 -13.04
CA GLU A 284 23.32 63.54 -13.43
C GLU A 284 22.79 64.52 -14.49
N GLU A 285 22.08 64.06 -15.52
CA GLU A 285 21.42 64.92 -16.52
C GLU A 285 20.43 65.90 -15.85
N CYS A 286 19.58 65.42 -14.94
CA CYS A 286 18.67 66.28 -14.17
C CYS A 286 19.43 67.26 -13.26
N SER A 287 20.55 66.84 -12.65
CA SER A 287 21.38 67.69 -11.78
C SER A 287 22.12 68.76 -12.57
N LEU A 288 22.62 68.44 -13.77
CA LEU A 288 23.21 69.37 -14.71
C LEU A 288 22.17 70.34 -15.28
N GLN A 289 20.96 69.85 -15.56
CA GLN A 289 19.81 70.68 -15.93
C GLN A 289 19.35 71.59 -14.77
N GLY A 290 19.61 71.20 -13.52
CA GLY A 290 19.46 72.03 -12.31
C GLY A 290 20.40 73.24 -12.22
N PHE A 291 21.42 73.35 -13.10
CA PHE A 291 22.20 74.59 -13.28
C PHE A 291 21.65 75.50 -14.40
N SER A 292 20.62 75.07 -15.12
CA SER A 292 19.77 76.00 -15.88
C SER A 292 18.77 76.65 -14.92
N PRO A 293 18.55 77.98 -14.96
CA PRO A 293 17.55 78.65 -14.16
C PRO A 293 16.15 78.37 -14.71
N ASN A 294 15.69 77.13 -14.56
CA ASN A 294 14.33 76.73 -14.87
C ASN A 294 13.80 75.66 -13.88
N PRO A 295 13.65 76.00 -12.57
CA PRO A 295 13.02 75.11 -11.59
C PRO A 295 11.50 74.95 -11.79
N HIS A 296 10.94 75.43 -12.90
CA HIS A 296 9.53 75.43 -13.22
C HIS A 296 9.35 75.08 -14.71
N SER A 297 9.35 73.78 -15.04
CA SER A 297 8.58 73.35 -16.20
C SER A 297 7.11 73.57 -15.85
N ILE A 298 6.34 74.18 -16.74
CA ILE A 298 4.90 74.41 -16.56
C ILE A 298 4.17 73.12 -16.16
N LEU A 299 4.67 71.95 -16.57
CA LEU A 299 4.13 70.65 -16.15
C LEU A 299 4.29 70.38 -14.65
N CYS A 300 5.44 70.67 -14.02
CA CYS A 300 5.60 70.49 -12.58
C CYS A 300 4.76 71.47 -11.76
N GLU A 301 4.61 72.72 -12.24
CA GLU A 301 3.70 73.69 -11.61
C GLU A 301 2.24 73.26 -11.76
N ILE A 302 1.85 72.73 -12.93
CA ILE A 302 0.50 72.19 -13.15
C ILE A 302 0.26 70.95 -12.30
N GLU A 303 1.19 70.00 -12.24
CA GLU A 303 1.08 68.79 -11.42
C GLU A 303 0.94 69.15 -9.94
N GLN A 304 1.81 70.02 -9.40
CA GLN A 304 1.69 70.47 -8.01
C GLN A 304 0.44 71.32 -7.76
N SER A 305 0.01 72.16 -8.72
CA SER A 305 -1.23 72.93 -8.58
C SER A 305 -2.47 72.05 -8.68
N MET A 306 -2.43 70.96 -9.45
CA MET A 306 -3.52 70.01 -9.62
C MET A 306 -3.63 69.10 -8.40
N GLU A 307 -2.52 68.55 -7.89
CA GLU A 307 -2.47 67.83 -6.61
C GLU A 307 -2.96 68.71 -5.46
N GLN A 308 -2.55 69.99 -5.43
CA GLN A 308 -3.02 70.96 -4.44
C GLN A 308 -4.52 71.23 -4.60
N GLU A 309 -5.03 71.40 -5.81
CA GLU A 309 -6.47 71.62 -6.07
C GLU A 309 -7.31 70.39 -5.70
N GLU A 310 -6.86 69.17 -6.02
CA GLU A 310 -7.50 67.92 -5.59
C GLU A 310 -7.58 67.84 -4.05
N LEU A 311 -6.48 68.13 -3.34
CA LEU A 311 -6.47 68.18 -1.87
C LEU A 311 -7.37 69.30 -1.31
N GLU A 312 -7.50 70.44 -1.97
CA GLU A 312 -8.44 71.50 -1.57
C GLU A 312 -9.91 71.10 -1.81
N GLN A 313 -10.19 70.37 -2.90
CA GLN A 313 -11.51 69.80 -3.19
C GLN A 313 -11.88 68.72 -2.19
N GLU A 314 -10.99 67.78 -1.87
CA GLU A 314 -11.19 66.77 -0.82
C GLU A 314 -11.44 67.43 0.55
N ARG A 315 -10.65 68.45 0.90
CA ARG A 315 -10.82 69.21 2.15
C ARG A 315 -12.20 69.90 2.23
N GLU A 316 -12.66 70.53 1.15
CA GLU A 316 -13.97 71.20 1.14
C GLU A 316 -15.12 70.18 1.10
N GLN A 317 -14.94 69.02 0.43
CA GLN A 317 -15.90 67.91 0.47
C GLN A 317 -16.03 67.31 1.88
N LEU A 318 -14.92 67.09 2.58
CA LEU A 318 -14.91 66.69 3.99
C LEU A 318 -15.57 67.75 4.89
N ARG A 319 -15.38 69.04 4.58
CA ARG A 319 -16.04 70.15 5.29
C ARG A 319 -17.56 70.12 5.11
N LEU A 320 -18.05 69.86 3.89
CA LEU A 320 -19.48 69.69 3.61
C LEU A 320 -20.06 68.48 4.33
N GLN A 321 -19.40 67.32 4.27
CA GLN A 321 -19.82 66.11 5.00
C GLN A 321 -19.88 66.32 6.52
N LEU A 322 -18.92 67.06 7.09
CA LEU A 322 -18.91 67.40 8.50
C LEU A 322 -20.09 68.32 8.88
N TRP A 323 -20.44 69.28 8.02
CA TRP A 323 -21.62 70.14 8.19
C TRP A 323 -22.93 69.35 8.07
N GLU A 324 -23.05 68.45 7.09
CA GLU A 324 -24.20 67.55 6.96
C GLU A 324 -24.37 66.67 8.22
N ALA A 325 -23.29 66.07 8.71
CA ALA A 325 -23.31 65.29 9.95
C ALA A 325 -23.70 66.13 11.16
N TYR A 326 -23.22 67.38 11.26
CA TYR A 326 -23.62 68.32 12.30
C TYR A 326 -25.12 68.63 12.26
N CYS A 327 -25.66 68.94 11.08
CA CYS A 327 -27.09 69.19 10.89
C CYS A 327 -27.95 67.94 11.20
N GLN A 328 -27.50 66.75 10.80
CA GLN A 328 -28.17 65.49 11.13
C GLN A 328 -28.21 65.24 12.64
N VAL A 329 -27.08 65.38 13.35
CA VAL A 329 -27.04 65.20 14.82
C VAL A 329 -27.92 66.23 15.52
N ARG A 330 -27.85 67.52 15.14
CA ARG A 330 -28.72 68.57 15.69
C ARG A 330 -30.21 68.28 15.45
N SER A 331 -30.55 67.78 14.26
CA SER A 331 -31.91 67.33 13.93
C SER A 331 -32.35 66.17 14.82
N ILE A 332 -31.52 65.15 15.04
CA ILE A 332 -31.85 64.02 15.91
C ILE A 332 -32.02 64.48 17.36
N CYS A 333 -31.15 65.35 17.90
CA CYS A 333 -31.33 65.95 19.23
C CYS A 333 -32.66 66.69 19.35
N SER A 334 -33.05 67.46 18.32
CA SER A 334 -34.34 68.15 18.26
C SER A 334 -35.52 67.16 18.24
N HIS A 335 -35.47 66.09 17.44
CA HIS A 335 -36.52 65.07 17.41
C HIS A 335 -36.64 64.32 18.74
N LEU A 336 -35.52 63.99 19.40
CA LEU A 336 -35.55 63.34 20.71
C LEU A 336 -36.15 64.27 21.77
N ARG A 337 -35.74 65.55 21.79
CA ARG A 337 -36.30 66.58 22.68
C ARG A 337 -37.80 66.83 22.40
N GLY A 338 -38.22 66.74 21.14
CA GLY A 338 -39.61 66.88 20.71
C GLY A 338 -40.52 65.70 21.05
N ASN A 339 -39.95 64.54 21.42
CA ASN A 339 -40.69 63.36 21.84
C ASN A 339 -40.98 63.33 23.35
N ASP A 340 -40.35 64.19 24.15
CA ASP A 340 -40.62 64.33 25.60
C ASP A 340 -41.92 65.11 25.88
N ILE A 341 -43.04 64.74 25.23
CA ILE A 341 -44.38 65.30 25.50
C ILE A 341 -45.05 64.56 26.67
N THR A 342 -44.35 64.44 27.79
CA THR A 342 -44.93 64.17 29.11
C THR A 342 -44.18 64.91 30.19
N ASP A 343 -44.66 66.12 30.47
CA ASP A 343 -44.72 66.76 31.79
C ASP A 343 -43.46 66.70 32.69
N SER A 344 -42.72 67.83 32.76
CA SER A 344 -42.38 68.42 34.07
C SER A 344 -41.89 69.86 33.94
N ALA A 345 -42.55 70.77 34.65
CA ALA A 345 -41.97 72.05 35.02
C ALA A 345 -40.76 71.88 35.97
N LEU A 346 -40.01 72.97 36.18
CA LEU A 346 -38.88 73.10 37.11
C LEU A 346 -37.54 72.50 36.65
N SER A 347 -36.79 73.26 35.84
CA SER A 347 -35.43 73.67 36.25
C SER A 347 -35.04 74.99 35.60
N THR A 348 -34.60 75.92 36.45
CA THR A 348 -34.10 77.26 36.12
C THR A 348 -32.71 77.26 35.50
N ASP A 349 -32.43 78.33 34.76
CA ASP A 349 -31.10 78.82 34.38
C ASP A 349 -30.22 77.90 33.49
N SER A 350 -30.33 78.15 32.19
CA SER A 350 -29.16 78.20 31.30
C SER A 350 -29.48 79.09 30.11
N SER A 351 -29.35 80.40 30.29
CA SER A 351 -29.43 81.35 29.17
C SER A 351 -28.11 81.34 28.37
N MET A 352 -27.98 80.43 27.40
CA MET A 352 -27.02 80.56 26.31
C MET A 352 -27.73 80.37 24.97
N ASP A 353 -27.64 81.43 24.16
CA ASP A 353 -28.10 81.59 22.78
C ASP A 353 -28.32 80.28 21.98
N GLU A 354 -29.59 79.92 21.78
CA GLU A 354 -30.05 78.85 20.90
C GLU A 354 -30.57 79.43 19.57
N SER A 355 -29.92 80.48 19.04
CA SER A 355 -30.31 81.16 17.79
C SER A 355 -29.13 81.65 16.94
N SER A 356 -28.01 80.92 16.97
CA SER A 356 -26.99 81.00 15.92
C SER A 356 -27.29 79.99 14.80
N GLU A 357 -28.06 80.42 13.79
CA GLU A 357 -28.25 79.65 12.56
C GLU A 357 -26.91 79.57 11.77
N THR A 358 -26.14 78.50 11.98
CA THR A 358 -24.93 78.23 11.17
C THR A 358 -25.32 77.69 9.79
N LEU A 359 -25.90 78.56 8.96
CA LEU A 359 -26.43 78.26 7.61
C LEU A 359 -25.35 77.89 6.56
N SER A 360 -24.08 77.83 6.96
CA SER A 360 -22.94 77.63 6.08
C SER A 360 -21.91 76.69 6.70
N ALA A 361 -21.34 75.81 5.87
CA ALA A 361 -20.25 74.92 6.25
C ALA A 361 -18.97 75.67 6.68
N LYS A 362 -18.88 76.98 6.40
CA LYS A 362 -17.74 77.80 6.83
C LYS A 362 -17.81 78.19 8.31
N ASP A 363 -19.00 78.20 8.90
CA ASP A 363 -19.28 78.84 10.19
C ASP A 363 -19.56 77.86 11.34
N VAL A 364 -19.23 76.57 11.17
CA VAL A 364 -19.31 75.56 12.24
C VAL A 364 -18.18 75.79 13.26
N PRO A 365 -18.47 76.18 14.52
CA PRO A 365 -17.42 76.42 15.50
C PRO A 365 -16.75 75.11 15.92
N THR A 366 -15.41 75.12 16.06
CA THR A 366 -14.64 73.96 16.49
C THR A 366 -15.16 73.40 17.81
N GLY A 367 -15.77 72.21 17.76
CA GLY A 367 -16.35 71.53 18.93
C GLY A 367 -17.88 71.52 19.03
N SER A 368 -18.62 72.25 18.18
CA SER A 368 -20.10 72.24 18.26
C SER A 368 -20.71 70.86 17.95
N LEU A 369 -20.16 70.13 16.97
CA LEU A 369 -20.53 68.73 16.70
C LEU A 369 -20.23 67.81 17.89
N HIS A 370 -19.15 68.05 18.64
CA HIS A 370 -18.84 67.30 19.85
C HIS A 370 -19.85 67.58 20.96
N ALA A 371 -20.26 68.84 21.16
CA ALA A 371 -21.30 69.22 22.10
C ALA A 371 -22.66 68.57 21.74
N ASN A 372 -23.09 68.64 20.48
CA ASN A 372 -24.32 68.00 20.03
C ASN A 372 -24.29 66.46 20.18
N LEU A 373 -23.14 65.81 19.97
CA LEU A 373 -22.99 64.37 20.21
C LEU A 373 -23.03 64.00 21.71
N LEU A 374 -22.52 64.87 22.59
CA LEU A 374 -22.67 64.70 24.05
C LEU A 374 -24.14 64.87 24.48
N GLU A 375 -24.85 65.83 23.91
CA GLU A 375 -26.29 66.00 24.14
C GLU A 375 -27.09 64.79 23.63
N LEU A 376 -26.83 64.33 22.39
CA LEU A 376 -27.44 63.13 21.82
C LEU A 376 -27.25 61.91 22.73
N ARG A 377 -26.03 61.74 23.26
CA ARG A 377 -25.71 60.66 24.21
C ARG A 377 -26.53 60.80 25.50
N ARG A 378 -26.70 62.00 26.04
CA ARG A 378 -27.53 62.25 27.24
C ARG A 378 -29.00 61.93 26.97
N LEU A 379 -29.57 62.44 25.88
CA LEU A 379 -30.96 62.18 25.50
C LEU A 379 -31.24 60.70 25.27
N THR A 380 -30.31 59.99 24.59
CA THR A 380 -30.40 58.54 24.38
C THR A 380 -30.31 57.76 25.70
N GLN A 381 -29.46 58.18 26.64
CA GLN A 381 -29.37 57.55 27.96
C GLN A 381 -30.67 57.72 28.76
N ASN A 382 -31.26 58.92 28.78
CA ASN A 382 -32.54 59.15 29.46
C ASN A 382 -33.65 58.21 28.95
N LEU A 383 -33.72 57.97 27.63
CA LEU A 383 -34.70 57.05 27.04
C LEU A 383 -34.42 55.58 27.42
N LEU A 384 -33.14 55.20 27.59
CA LEU A 384 -32.78 53.86 28.05
C LEU A 384 -33.13 53.67 29.53
N ASP A 385 -32.80 54.63 30.40
CA ASP A 385 -33.10 54.58 31.83
C ASP A 385 -34.62 54.57 32.08
N GLY A 386 -35.39 55.34 31.30
CA GLY A 386 -36.85 55.31 31.31
C GLY A 386 -37.42 53.93 30.92
N ASN A 387 -36.87 53.30 29.88
CA ASN A 387 -37.24 51.95 29.48
C ASN A 387 -36.80 50.88 30.49
N GLU A 388 -35.65 51.05 31.16
CA GLU A 388 -35.23 50.14 32.23
C GLU A 388 -36.22 50.16 33.41
N SER A 389 -36.78 51.32 33.75
CA SER A 389 -37.83 51.43 34.78
C SER A 389 -39.13 50.70 34.41
N THR A 390 -39.57 50.78 33.14
CA THR A 390 -40.79 50.10 32.68
C THR A 390 -40.58 48.59 32.53
N VAL A 391 -39.41 48.16 32.05
CA VAL A 391 -39.01 46.74 32.00
C VAL A 391 -38.85 46.15 33.40
N ALA A 392 -38.36 46.91 34.39
CA ALA A 392 -38.30 46.47 35.78
C ALA A 392 -39.70 46.24 36.36
N LEU A 393 -40.65 47.16 36.14
CA LEU A 393 -42.05 47.00 36.57
C LEU A 393 -42.70 45.76 35.94
N LEU A 394 -42.58 45.58 34.62
CA LEU A 394 -43.09 44.40 33.92
C LEU A 394 -42.42 43.09 34.39
N SER A 395 -41.14 43.13 34.75
CA SER A 395 -40.42 41.97 35.28
C SER A 395 -40.94 41.54 36.66
N VAL A 396 -41.35 42.49 37.51
CA VAL A 396 -42.00 42.20 38.79
C VAL A 396 -43.38 41.57 38.57
N GLU A 397 -44.18 42.10 37.64
CA GLU A 397 -45.52 41.58 37.32
C GLU A 397 -45.47 40.15 36.70
N VAL A 398 -44.52 39.90 35.80
CA VAL A 398 -44.24 38.56 35.25
C VAL A 398 -43.73 37.60 36.34
N SER A 399 -42.95 38.08 37.31
CA SER A 399 -42.47 37.25 38.42
C SER A 399 -43.60 36.86 39.36
N SER A 400 -44.50 37.79 39.70
CA SER A 400 -45.72 37.50 40.48
C SER A 400 -46.61 36.47 39.76
N SER A 401 -46.82 36.64 38.45
CA SER A 401 -47.60 35.72 37.62
C SER A 401 -46.96 34.32 37.50
N ARG A 402 -45.63 34.25 37.58
CA ARG A 402 -44.88 32.99 37.62
C ARG A 402 -45.06 32.26 38.96
N GLU A 403 -44.93 32.97 40.08
CA GLU A 403 -45.16 32.38 41.41
C GLU A 403 -46.60 31.84 41.54
N GLU A 404 -47.59 32.54 40.99
CA GLU A 404 -48.98 32.07 40.99
C GLU A 404 -49.15 30.78 40.16
N ASN A 405 -48.53 30.71 38.96
CA ASN A 405 -48.49 29.47 38.18
C ASN A 405 -47.76 28.32 38.90
N GLU A 406 -46.71 28.61 39.66
CA GLU A 406 -45.97 27.62 40.43
C GLU A 406 -46.77 27.12 41.65
N ARG A 407 -47.54 28.01 42.31
CA ARG A 407 -48.54 27.63 43.33
C ARG A 407 -49.63 26.74 42.74
N LEU A 408 -50.16 27.06 41.56
CA LEU A 408 -51.13 26.23 40.86
C LEU A 408 -50.55 24.87 40.44
N ARG A 409 -49.29 24.82 40.00
CA ARG A 409 -48.59 23.56 39.70
C ARG A 409 -48.38 22.71 40.95
N ALA A 410 -47.95 23.30 42.06
CA ALA A 410 -47.80 22.59 43.33
C ALA A 410 -49.14 22.00 43.83
N MET A 411 -50.26 22.72 43.65
CA MET A 411 -51.60 22.19 43.92
C MET A 411 -52.00 21.05 42.97
N ALA A 412 -51.53 21.07 41.72
CA ALA A 412 -51.75 19.98 40.76
C ALA A 412 -50.86 18.75 41.03
N GLU A 413 -49.62 18.93 41.50
CA GLU A 413 -48.71 17.83 41.87
C GLU A 413 -49.14 17.10 43.16
N VAL A 414 -49.75 17.81 44.13
CA VAL A 414 -50.36 17.19 45.32
C VAL A 414 -51.59 16.35 44.98
N HIS A 415 -52.22 16.57 43.81
CA HIS A 415 -53.28 15.72 43.28
C HIS A 415 -52.68 14.73 42.29
N GLU A 416 -51.98 13.69 42.76
CA GLU A 416 -51.26 12.73 41.91
C GLU A 416 -52.19 11.65 41.32
N PRO A 417 -52.68 11.76 40.06
CA PRO A 417 -53.49 10.72 39.44
C PRO A 417 -52.68 9.46 39.15
N ASN A 418 -51.34 9.53 39.20
CA ASN A 418 -50.45 8.45 38.81
C ASN A 418 -50.46 7.29 39.81
N GLU A 419 -50.45 7.54 41.13
CA GLU A 419 -50.57 6.47 42.12
C GLU A 419 -51.95 5.81 42.08
N GLN A 420 -53.02 6.60 41.95
CA GLN A 420 -54.39 6.09 41.83
C GLN A 420 -54.60 5.30 40.53
N LEU A 421 -54.07 5.79 39.40
CA LEU A 421 -54.11 5.09 38.11
C LEU A 421 -53.26 3.81 38.12
N GLN A 422 -52.08 3.82 38.73
CA GLN A 422 -51.25 2.62 38.86
C GLN A 422 -51.89 1.59 39.79
N SER A 423 -52.57 2.00 40.87
CA SER A 423 -53.36 1.05 41.67
C SER A 423 -54.52 0.48 40.86
N ALA A 424 -55.28 1.32 40.15
CA ALA A 424 -56.36 0.88 39.29
C ALA A 424 -55.87 -0.07 38.17
N ILE A 425 -54.66 0.13 37.63
CA ILE A 425 -54.05 -0.79 36.65
C ILE A 425 -53.68 -2.13 37.31
N ARG A 426 -53.08 -2.14 38.50
CA ARG A 426 -52.80 -3.39 39.24
C ARG A 426 -54.08 -4.17 39.54
N ASP A 427 -55.10 -3.48 40.03
CA ASP A 427 -56.40 -4.08 40.37
C ASP A 427 -57.11 -4.59 39.11
N ARG A 428 -57.00 -3.86 37.98
CA ARG A 428 -57.47 -4.30 36.67
C ARG A 428 -56.71 -5.53 36.16
N ASP A 429 -55.40 -5.63 36.38
CA ASP A 429 -54.60 -6.75 35.87
C ASP A 429 -54.76 -8.02 36.75
N GLU A 430 -54.98 -7.86 38.07
CA GLU A 430 -55.53 -8.90 38.95
C GLU A 430 -56.94 -9.32 38.50
N ALA A 431 -57.80 -8.35 38.17
CA ALA A 431 -59.14 -8.62 37.66
C ALA A 431 -59.12 -9.31 36.29
N ILE A 432 -58.19 -8.99 35.38
CA ILE A 432 -58.01 -9.65 34.07
C ILE A 432 -57.43 -11.06 34.26
N LYS A 433 -56.57 -11.27 35.25
CA LYS A 433 -56.09 -12.60 35.63
C LYS A 433 -57.23 -13.46 36.20
N CYS A 434 -58.11 -12.87 37.02
CA CYS A 434 -59.34 -13.50 37.49
C CYS A 434 -60.37 -13.68 36.35
N GLU A 435 -60.52 -12.72 35.43
CA GLU A 435 -61.47 -12.75 34.32
C GLU A 435 -61.02 -13.73 33.24
N ASN A 436 -59.73 -13.91 32.98
CA ASN A 436 -59.25 -15.00 32.13
C ASN A 436 -59.42 -16.36 32.83
N GLY A 437 -59.38 -16.42 34.16
CA GLY A 437 -59.80 -17.59 34.94
C GLY A 437 -61.32 -17.83 34.97
N THR A 438 -62.12 -16.78 34.78
CA THR A 438 -63.60 -16.79 34.92
C THR A 438 -64.33 -16.65 33.57
N ARG A 439 -63.61 -16.41 32.46
CA ARG A 439 -64.09 -16.42 31.06
C ARG A 439 -64.65 -17.77 30.60
N VAL A 440 -64.64 -18.75 31.51
CA VAL A 440 -65.46 -19.96 31.48
C VAL A 440 -66.96 -19.62 31.50
N HIS A 441 -67.41 -18.46 32.04
CA HIS A 441 -68.82 -18.05 32.10
C HIS A 441 -69.03 -16.50 32.06
N PRO A 442 -69.86 -15.95 31.15
CA PRO A 442 -70.18 -14.51 31.14
C PRO A 442 -71.69 -14.15 31.16
N PHE A 443 -72.12 -13.15 31.95
CA PHE A 443 -73.19 -12.18 31.58
C PHE A 443 -73.34 -10.98 32.53
N SER A 444 -73.90 -9.86 32.02
CA SER A 444 -74.41 -8.65 32.73
C SER A 444 -73.35 -7.69 33.34
N LEU A 445 -73.56 -6.36 33.51
CA LEU A 445 -74.60 -5.43 33.00
C LEU A 445 -74.11 -3.93 32.98
N THR A 446 -75.04 -2.96 33.05
CA THR A 446 -74.99 -1.50 32.76
C THR A 446 -75.53 -0.60 33.90
N SER A 447 -75.23 0.72 33.90
CA SER A 447 -76.21 1.86 33.74
C SER A 447 -75.89 3.20 34.48
N ASN A 448 -76.43 4.32 33.95
CA ASN A 448 -76.62 5.68 34.53
C ASN A 448 -75.39 6.65 34.55
N CYS A 449 -75.49 8.00 34.49
CA CYS A 449 -76.62 8.93 34.66
C CYS A 449 -76.46 10.31 33.94
N PHE A 450 -77.51 11.15 33.95
CA PHE A 450 -77.59 12.54 33.40
C PHE A 450 -77.61 13.60 34.54
N GLY A 451 -77.51 14.94 34.35
CA GLY A 451 -77.35 15.84 33.17
C GLY A 451 -78.03 17.23 33.42
N GLY A 452 -77.68 18.33 32.72
CA GLY A 452 -78.28 19.66 33.00
C GLY A 452 -78.05 20.82 32.00
N SER A 453 -79.17 21.46 31.60
CA SER A 453 -79.40 22.82 31.03
C SER A 453 -78.60 23.34 29.82
N VAL A 454 -79.34 23.66 28.74
CA VAL A 454 -78.85 24.12 27.41
C VAL A 454 -79.54 25.45 27.01
N LEU A 455 -78.85 26.32 26.26
CA LEU A 455 -79.43 27.42 25.48
C LEU A 455 -79.28 27.14 23.97
N SER A 456 -80.26 27.56 23.15
CA SER A 456 -80.42 27.10 21.76
C SER A 456 -79.38 27.67 20.78
N SER A 457 -79.01 26.87 19.78
CA SER A 457 -78.03 27.24 18.73
C SER A 457 -78.61 28.10 17.60
N ASP A 458 -79.94 28.19 17.47
CA ASP A 458 -80.59 28.76 16.27
C ASP A 458 -80.40 30.28 16.11
N GLU A 459 -80.33 31.03 17.22
CA GLU A 459 -80.12 32.50 17.19
C GLU A 459 -78.71 32.88 16.75
N VAL A 460 -77.71 32.03 17.04
CA VAL A 460 -76.32 32.25 16.59
C VAL A 460 -76.19 32.01 15.09
N LEU A 461 -76.85 30.96 14.57
CA LEU A 461 -76.74 30.57 13.15
C LEU A 461 -77.29 31.64 12.20
N MET A 462 -78.45 32.21 12.50
CA MET A 462 -79.14 33.19 11.64
C MET A 462 -78.30 34.44 11.37
N SER A 463 -77.58 34.93 12.39
CA SER A 463 -76.74 36.14 12.27
C SER A 463 -75.50 35.93 11.41
N VAL A 464 -74.92 34.73 11.44
CA VAL A 464 -73.74 34.37 10.63
C VAL A 464 -74.13 34.19 9.16
N SER A 465 -75.24 33.50 8.87
CA SER A 465 -75.69 33.27 7.48
C SER A 465 -75.96 34.57 6.72
N LEU A 466 -76.66 35.53 7.33
CA LEU A 466 -76.95 36.84 6.71
C LEU A 466 -75.68 37.63 6.37
N SER A 467 -74.64 37.59 7.22
CA SER A 467 -73.37 38.26 6.94
C SER A 467 -72.52 37.53 5.90
N GLN A 468 -72.72 36.22 5.71
CA GLN A 468 -71.95 35.42 4.77
C GLN A 468 -72.46 35.58 3.34
N ASP A 469 -73.78 35.58 3.13
CA ASP A 469 -74.38 35.72 1.79
C ASP A 469 -74.05 37.06 1.13
N ASP A 470 -74.08 38.18 1.87
CA ASP A 470 -73.75 39.51 1.32
C ASP A 470 -72.28 39.60 0.86
N MET A 471 -71.33 38.98 1.57
CA MET A 471 -69.93 38.92 1.12
C MET A 471 -69.77 38.10 -0.16
N HIS A 472 -70.48 36.98 -0.31
CA HIS A 472 -70.43 36.18 -1.53
C HIS A 472 -71.01 36.93 -2.74
N ARG A 473 -72.13 37.64 -2.59
CA ARG A 473 -72.74 38.40 -3.70
C ARG A 473 -71.84 39.53 -4.23
N VAL A 474 -71.05 40.17 -3.37
CA VAL A 474 -70.07 41.19 -3.78
C VAL A 474 -68.92 40.58 -4.58
N ILE A 475 -68.44 39.40 -4.19
CA ILE A 475 -67.34 38.68 -4.88
C ILE A 475 -67.80 38.22 -6.28
N ASP A 476 -68.99 37.62 -6.38
CA ASP A 476 -69.53 37.15 -7.67
C ASP A 476 -69.79 38.31 -8.65
N GLN A 477 -70.28 39.46 -8.16
CA GLN A 477 -70.48 40.66 -9.00
C GLN A 477 -69.14 41.18 -9.55
N GLN A 478 -68.09 41.25 -8.72
CA GLN A 478 -66.76 41.66 -9.16
C GLN A 478 -66.11 40.68 -10.15
N LEU A 479 -66.36 39.38 -10.02
CA LEU A 479 -65.90 38.35 -10.96
C LEU A 479 -66.59 38.48 -12.33
N MET A 480 -67.91 38.70 -12.35
CA MET A 480 -68.68 38.86 -13.58
C MET A 480 -68.27 40.10 -14.37
N ASP A 481 -68.12 41.25 -13.70
CA ASP A 481 -67.71 42.50 -14.38
C ASP A 481 -66.30 42.36 -14.98
N LYS A 482 -65.37 41.72 -14.24
CA LYS A 482 -63.98 41.55 -14.69
C LYS A 482 -63.84 40.58 -15.88
N HIS A 483 -64.61 39.49 -15.91
CA HIS A 483 -64.62 38.59 -17.08
C HIS A 483 -65.33 39.18 -18.31
N GLN A 484 -66.15 40.23 -18.16
CA GLN A 484 -66.85 40.84 -19.28
C GLN A 484 -66.02 41.92 -20.03
N GLU A 485 -65.01 42.51 -19.38
CA GLU A 485 -64.04 43.39 -20.05
C GLU A 485 -62.92 42.62 -20.77
N GLU A 486 -62.49 41.47 -20.23
CA GLU A 486 -61.30 40.74 -20.71
C GLU A 486 -61.48 40.01 -22.06
N TRP A 487 -62.72 39.93 -22.58
CA TRP A 487 -63.08 39.12 -23.77
C TRP A 487 -63.53 39.92 -25.00
N LYS A 488 -63.22 41.22 -25.09
CA LYS A 488 -63.78 42.09 -26.15
C LYS A 488 -62.92 42.43 -27.38
N ASP A 489 -61.63 42.10 -27.46
CA ASP A 489 -60.81 42.36 -28.67
C ASP A 489 -59.76 41.24 -29.03
N PRO A 490 -59.68 40.77 -30.30
CA PRO A 490 -58.76 39.71 -30.76
C PRO A 490 -57.47 40.19 -31.51
N PRO A 491 -56.49 39.31 -31.82
CA PRO A 491 -55.08 39.69 -32.10
C PRO A 491 -54.61 39.64 -33.58
N TYR A 492 -53.32 40.03 -33.83
CA TYR A 492 -52.44 40.07 -35.04
C TYR A 492 -52.02 41.54 -35.43
N SER A 493 -50.81 41.89 -35.93
CA SER A 493 -49.60 41.15 -36.36
C SER A 493 -48.30 42.01 -36.47
N PHE A 494 -47.13 41.42 -36.12
CA PHE A 494 -45.82 41.36 -36.82
C PHE A 494 -44.93 42.60 -37.24
N ASN A 495 -43.60 42.33 -37.26
CA ASN A 495 -42.38 43.07 -37.71
C ASN A 495 -41.67 44.06 -36.75
N GLY A 496 -40.33 44.08 -36.57
CA GLY A 496 -39.26 43.12 -36.96
C GLY A 496 -37.82 43.72 -36.94
N SER A 497 -36.80 42.97 -36.45
CA SER A 497 -35.31 42.98 -36.73
C SER A 497 -34.53 44.31 -36.96
N ARG A 498 -33.25 44.55 -36.59
CA ARG A 498 -32.06 43.91 -35.94
C ARG A 498 -31.10 45.09 -35.57
N GLY A 499 -30.38 45.18 -34.44
CA GLY A 499 -29.12 44.49 -34.06
C GLY A 499 -27.84 45.23 -34.56
N GLY A 500 -26.77 45.50 -33.79
CA GLY A 500 -26.51 45.40 -32.34
C GLY A 500 -25.00 45.42 -31.96
N ALA A 501 -24.69 45.67 -30.67
CA ALA A 501 -23.46 45.31 -29.90
C ALA A 501 -22.08 45.86 -30.39
N PRO A 502 -20.96 45.81 -29.59
CA PRO A 502 -20.54 44.82 -28.57
C PRO A 502 -20.85 45.27 -27.11
N SER A 503 -20.29 44.78 -25.98
CA SER A 503 -19.08 43.96 -25.73
C SER A 503 -19.15 43.00 -24.51
N ARG A 504 -18.06 42.91 -23.73
CA ARG A 504 -17.60 41.83 -22.80
C ARG A 504 -16.68 42.47 -21.73
N ARG A 505 -16.41 41.95 -20.50
CA ARG A 505 -16.85 40.74 -19.73
C ARG A 505 -16.20 40.76 -18.32
N ALA A 506 -16.95 40.45 -17.25
CA ALA A 506 -16.55 39.95 -15.89
C ALA A 506 -15.44 40.69 -15.09
N HIS A 507 -15.37 40.72 -13.75
CA HIS A 507 -15.75 39.71 -12.75
C HIS A 507 -15.88 40.33 -11.32
N ARG A 508 -16.69 39.68 -10.46
CA ARG A 508 -16.51 39.46 -8.99
C ARG A 508 -16.85 40.55 -7.92
N LEU A 509 -17.55 40.02 -6.90
CA LEU A 509 -17.63 40.36 -5.46
C LEU A 509 -18.82 41.21 -4.92
N SER A 510 -19.23 40.81 -3.71
CA SER A 510 -20.23 41.29 -2.73
C SER A 510 -20.49 42.80 -2.68
N ASP A 511 -21.59 43.29 -2.09
CA ASP A 511 -22.61 42.71 -1.17
C ASP A 511 -23.96 43.43 -1.42
N GLY A 512 -25.12 43.12 -0.84
CA GLY A 512 -25.46 42.38 0.39
C GLY A 512 -26.77 42.99 0.94
N ASP A 513 -27.62 42.18 1.58
CA ASP A 513 -29.00 42.55 1.89
C ASP A 513 -29.19 43.69 2.89
N LYS A 514 -30.26 44.48 2.68
CA LYS A 514 -30.95 45.18 3.77
C LYS A 514 -32.01 44.27 4.39
N ARG A 515 -31.62 43.41 5.34
CA ARG A 515 -32.51 42.95 6.43
C ARG A 515 -31.73 42.37 7.62
N LEU A 516 -31.81 43.13 8.72
CA LEU A 516 -31.90 42.67 10.11
C LEU A 516 -30.63 42.19 10.85
N PHE A 517 -30.32 42.96 11.90
CA PHE A 517 -29.49 42.67 13.09
C PHE A 517 -27.96 42.64 12.97
N SER A 518 -27.36 43.79 13.30
CA SER A 518 -25.95 43.91 13.71
C SER A 518 -25.81 44.65 15.05
N PHE A 519 -25.95 43.91 16.15
CA PHE A 519 -25.54 44.34 17.50
C PHE A 519 -24.59 43.28 18.08
N PHE A 520 -23.28 43.52 18.02
CA PHE A 520 -22.50 43.90 19.21
C PHE A 520 -21.01 44.16 18.89
N LYS A 521 -20.54 45.28 19.44
CA LYS A 521 -19.14 45.63 19.79
C LYS A 521 -18.55 44.48 20.66
N LYS A 522 -17.24 44.25 20.81
CA LYS A 522 -16.08 45.15 20.80
C LYS A 522 -14.78 44.33 20.93
N ASN A 523 -13.71 44.74 20.25
CA ASN A 523 -12.37 44.97 20.83
C ASN A 523 -11.52 45.74 19.81
#